data_AF-A0A521WRS8-F1
#
_entry.id   AF-A0A521WRS8-F1
#
_cell.length_a   1.000
_cell.length_b   1.000
_cell.length_c   1.000
_cell.angle_alpha   90.00
_cell.angle_beta   90.00
_cell.angle_gamma   90.00
#
_symmetry.space_group_name_H-M   'P 1'
#
loop_
_entity.id
_entity.type
_entity.pdbx_description
1 polymer ?
#
loop_
_entity_poly.entity_id
_entity_poly.type
_entity_poly.pdbx_seq_one_letter_code
_entity_poly.pdbx_strand_id
1 'polypeptide(L)'
;MMGGSYTQTRDMDGYSGMHGAMNGMTMGLEGKTGDALDKAFLDGMIIHHEGAVEMAQTLLKGTKRPELIKLGNDIITAQTGEIQMMKDWRSNWFAQ
;
A
#
# COMPACT_ATOMS: atom_id res chain seq x y z
N MET A 1 -41.15 8.41 2.72
CA MET A 1 -40.31 7.67 1.76
C MET A 1 -39.07 8.51 1.49
N MET A 2 -37.95 8.21 2.15
CA MET A 2 -36.67 8.93 1.99
C MET A 2 -35.63 7.89 1.58
N GLY A 3 -35.28 7.86 0.29
CA GLY A 3 -34.20 7.05 -0.25
C GLY A 3 -32.88 7.82 -0.18
N GLY A 4 -32.04 7.48 0.80
CA GLY A 4 -30.65 7.91 0.84
C GLY A 4 -29.79 6.96 0.01
N SER A 5 -29.44 7.39 -1.20
CA SER A 5 -28.42 6.74 -2.01
C SER A 5 -27.06 6.98 -1.35
N TYR A 6 -26.61 6.02 -0.55
CA TYR A 6 -25.22 5.93 -0.15
C TYR A 6 -24.40 5.54 -1.39
N THR A 7 -23.44 6.38 -1.73
CA THR A 7 -22.42 6.15 -2.75
C THR A 7 -21.72 4.80 -2.52
N GLN A 8 -22.15 3.76 -3.22
CA GLN A 8 -21.63 2.38 -3.11
C GLN A 8 -20.99 1.93 -4.42
N THR A 9 -20.07 2.73 -4.96
CA THR A 9 -19.30 2.33 -6.15
C THR A 9 -17.82 2.66 -6.07
N ARG A 10 -17.38 3.70 -5.34
CA ARG A 10 -15.95 4.08 -5.29
C ARG A 10 -15.07 3.24 -4.36
N ASP A 11 -15.62 2.69 -3.28
CA ASP A 11 -14.80 1.99 -2.27
C ASP A 11 -14.57 0.50 -2.59
N MET A 12 -15.45 -0.13 -3.38
CA MET A 12 -15.32 -1.53 -3.80
C MET A 12 -14.22 -1.72 -4.85
N ASP A 13 -14.04 -0.74 -5.74
CA ASP A 13 -13.00 -0.76 -6.76
C ASP A 13 -11.60 -0.69 -6.14
N GLY A 14 -11.42 0.10 -5.06
CA GLY A 14 -10.14 0.22 -4.35
C GLY A 14 -9.72 -1.07 -3.65
N TYR A 15 -10.65 -1.75 -2.97
CA TYR A 15 -10.36 -3.01 -2.29
C TYR A 15 -10.06 -4.16 -3.27
N SER A 16 -10.86 -4.27 -4.34
CA SER A 16 -10.60 -5.25 -5.41
C SER A 16 -9.30 -4.96 -6.15
N GLY A 17 -8.93 -3.68 -6.32
CA GLY A 17 -7.68 -3.26 -6.94
C GLY A 17 -6.46 -3.64 -6.10
N MET A 18 -6.47 -3.37 -4.79
CA MET A 18 -5.37 -3.75 -3.88
C MET A 18 -5.20 -5.27 -3.84
N HIS A 19 -6.29 -6.03 -3.77
CA HIS A 19 -6.22 -7.50 -3.79
C HIS A 19 -5.65 -8.03 -5.10
N GLY A 20 -6.04 -7.46 -6.24
CA GLY A 20 -5.46 -7.77 -7.54
C GLY A 20 -3.97 -7.42 -7.62
N ALA A 21 -3.57 -6.26 -7.11
CA ALA A 21 -2.17 -5.83 -7.06
C ALA A 21 -1.30 -6.76 -6.19
N MET A 22 -1.83 -7.20 -5.05
CA MET A 22 -1.12 -8.11 -4.15
C MET A 22 -0.99 -9.52 -4.74
N ASN A 23 -2.04 -10.04 -5.40
CA ASN A 23 -1.93 -11.29 -6.17
C ASN A 23 -0.92 -11.18 -7.33
N GLY A 24 -0.92 -10.05 -8.04
CA GLY A 24 0.04 -9.77 -9.10
C GLY A 24 1.48 -9.72 -8.58
N MET A 25 1.70 -9.10 -7.42
CA MET A 25 3.01 -9.13 -6.74
C MET A 25 3.42 -10.56 -6.40
N THR A 26 2.56 -11.35 -5.74
CA THR A 26 2.91 -12.73 -5.35
C THR A 26 3.30 -13.58 -6.55
N MET A 27 2.52 -13.53 -7.63
CA MET A 27 2.87 -14.21 -8.89
C MET A 27 4.16 -13.66 -9.50
N GLY A 28 4.39 -12.35 -9.41
CA GLY A 28 5.60 -11.69 -9.87
C GLY A 28 6.87 -12.08 -9.09
N LEU A 29 6.75 -12.72 -7.92
CA LEU A 29 7.90 -13.24 -7.15
C LEU A 29 8.18 -14.72 -7.43
N GLU A 30 7.23 -15.45 -8.00
CA GLU A 30 7.33 -16.90 -8.17
C GLU A 30 8.55 -17.30 -9.03
N GLY A 31 9.34 -18.24 -8.51
CA GLY A 31 10.55 -18.73 -9.17
C GLY A 31 11.73 -17.76 -9.21
N LYS A 32 11.61 -16.54 -8.66
CA LYS A 32 12.73 -15.60 -8.55
C LYS A 32 13.59 -15.92 -7.33
N THR A 33 14.89 -15.69 -7.47
CA THR A 33 15.88 -15.86 -6.39
C THR A 33 16.95 -14.75 -6.47
N GLY A 34 17.67 -14.55 -5.37
CA GLY A 34 18.75 -13.55 -5.26
C GLY A 34 18.29 -12.14 -5.68
N ASP A 35 19.17 -11.41 -6.36
CA ASP A 35 18.93 -10.05 -6.83
C ASP A 35 17.62 -9.87 -7.62
N ALA A 36 17.22 -10.88 -8.40
CA ALA A 36 15.98 -10.82 -9.15
C ALA A 36 14.74 -10.86 -8.25
N LEU A 37 14.80 -11.62 -7.14
CA LEU A 37 13.77 -11.66 -6.12
C LEU A 37 13.72 -10.34 -5.36
N ASP A 38 14.87 -9.87 -4.87
CA ASP A 38 14.98 -8.66 -4.06
C ASP A 38 14.49 -7.45 -4.83
N LYS A 39 14.91 -7.30 -6.09
CA LYS A 39 14.43 -6.21 -6.95
C LYS A 39 12.92 -6.24 -7.14
N ALA A 40 12.35 -7.41 -7.41
CA ALA A 40 10.90 -7.56 -7.61
C ALA A 40 10.11 -7.30 -6.31
N PHE A 41 10.64 -7.74 -5.17
CA PHE A 41 10.06 -7.49 -3.86
C PHE A 41 10.06 -6.00 -3.53
N LEU A 42 11.20 -5.31 -3.70
CA LEU A 42 11.31 -3.87 -3.45
C LEU A 42 10.38 -3.06 -4.36
N ASP A 43 10.40 -3.33 -5.68
CA ASP A 43 9.55 -2.63 -6.65
C ASP A 43 8.05 -2.78 -6.31
N GLY A 44 7.63 -3.99 -5.91
CA GLY A 44 6.25 -4.23 -5.50
C GLY A 44 5.90 -3.59 -4.15
N MET A 45 6.76 -3.75 -3.13
CA MET A 45 6.43 -3.33 -1.77
C MET A 45 6.40 -1.82 -1.61
N ILE A 46 7.19 -1.09 -2.40
CA ILE A 46 7.09 0.37 -2.50
C ILE A 46 5.66 0.76 -2.90
N ILE A 47 5.12 0.19 -3.99
CA ILE A 47 3.78 0.52 -4.49
C ILE A 47 2.70 0.11 -3.47
N HIS A 48 2.84 -1.08 -2.87
CA HIS A 48 1.91 -1.55 -1.84
C HIS A 48 1.86 -0.59 -0.64
N HIS A 49 3.03 -0.13 -0.17
CA HIS A 49 3.10 0.80 0.96
C HIS A 49 2.57 2.19 0.59
N GLU A 50 2.82 2.67 -0.64
CA GLU A 50 2.25 3.93 -1.13
C GLU A 50 0.71 3.88 -1.11
N GLY A 51 0.11 2.76 -1.54
CA GLY A 51 -1.35 2.55 -1.45
C GLY A 51 -1.88 2.51 -0.02
N ALA A 52 -1.17 1.87 0.91
CA ALA A 52 -1.54 1.84 2.32
C ALA A 52 -1.44 3.21 3.01
N VAL A 53 -0.46 4.03 2.63
CA VAL A 53 -0.36 5.44 3.07
C VAL A 53 -1.57 6.25 2.56
N GLU A 54 -1.97 6.10 1.31
CA GLU A 54 -3.15 6.79 0.76
C GLU A 54 -4.45 6.38 1.48
N MET A 55 -4.62 5.09 1.76
CA MET A 55 -5.77 4.60 2.54
C MET A 55 -5.76 5.15 3.97
N ALA A 56 -4.60 5.18 4.64
CA ALA A 56 -4.47 5.74 5.98
C ALA A 56 -4.81 7.24 6.00
N GLN A 57 -4.36 8.01 5.00
CA GLN A 57 -4.75 9.41 4.85
C GLN A 57 -6.25 9.59 4.61
N THR A 58 -6.88 8.70 3.86
CA THR A 58 -8.34 8.70 3.65
C THR A 58 -9.08 8.37 4.93
N LEU A 59 -8.63 7.37 5.69
CA LEU A 59 -9.16 7.03 7.01
C LEU A 59 -9.15 8.24 7.94
N LEU A 60 -8.03 8.96 8.04
CA LEU A 60 -7.87 10.13 8.92
C LEU A 60 -8.82 11.28 8.59
N LYS A 61 -9.31 11.38 7.34
CA LYS A 61 -10.32 12.38 6.94
C LYS A 61 -11.73 11.99 7.36
N GLY A 62 -12.01 10.69 7.52
CA GLY A 62 -13.36 10.15 7.75
C GLY A 62 -13.66 9.73 9.18
N THR A 63 -12.64 9.32 9.96
CA THR A 63 -12.84 8.77 11.30
C THR A 63 -12.76 9.84 12.40
N LYS A 64 -13.49 9.62 13.49
CA LYS A 64 -13.34 10.34 14.77
C LYS A 64 -12.91 9.42 15.92
N ARG A 65 -12.73 8.12 15.65
CA ARG A 65 -12.35 7.14 16.67
C ARG A 65 -10.87 7.29 17.00
N PRO A 66 -10.48 7.59 18.26
CA PRO A 66 -9.09 7.86 18.60
C PRO A 66 -8.15 6.69 18.30
N GLU A 67 -8.64 5.46 18.40
CA GLU A 67 -7.88 4.24 18.09
C GLU A 67 -7.52 4.18 16.60
N LEU A 68 -8.46 4.54 15.72
CA LEU A 68 -8.26 4.55 14.27
C LEU A 68 -7.41 5.75 13.83
N ILE A 69 -7.51 6.88 14.53
CA ILE A 69 -6.62 8.03 14.29
C ILE A 69 -5.18 7.65 14.64
N LYS A 70 -4.97 7.00 15.79
CA LYS A 70 -3.64 6.53 16.17
C LYS A 70 -3.10 5.54 15.14
N LEU A 71 -3.89 4.54 14.76
CA LEU A 71 -3.50 3.53 13.77
C LEU A 71 -3.13 4.18 12.41
N GLY A 72 -3.94 5.12 11.92
CA GLY A 72 -3.68 5.80 10.65
C GLY A 72 -2.35 6.57 10.66
N ASN A 73 -2.05 7.29 11.75
CA ASN A 73 -0.78 8.00 11.89
C ASN A 73 0.41 7.05 12.02
N ASP A 74 0.25 5.93 12.75
CA ASP A 74 1.29 4.90 12.91
C ASP A 74 1.63 4.26 11.54
N ILE A 75 0.62 3.92 10.73
CA ILE A 75 0.79 3.38 9.37
C ILE A 75 1.56 4.38 8.50
N ILE A 76 1.14 5.65 8.47
CA ILE A 76 1.80 6.67 7.64
C ILE A 76 3.27 6.80 8.05
N THR A 77 3.56 6.90 9.34
CA THR A 77 4.92 7.10 9.84
C THR A 77 5.82 5.91 9.51
N ALA A 78 5.36 4.69 9.80
CA ALA A 78 6.16 3.50 9.55
C ALA A 78 6.39 3.29 8.05
N GLN A 79 5.32 3.30 7.27
CA GLN A 79 5.39 2.90 5.86
C GLN A 79 6.07 3.95 4.98
N THR A 80 6.00 5.25 5.33
CA THR A 80 6.82 6.27 4.64
C THR A 80 8.31 6.08 4.92
N GLY A 81 8.69 5.68 6.13
CA GLY A 81 10.07 5.32 6.46
C GLY A 81 10.54 4.07 5.70
N GLU A 82 9.70 3.04 5.63
CA GLU A 82 10.00 1.80 4.89
C GLU A 82 10.11 2.04 3.38
N ILE A 83 9.25 2.89 2.80
CA ILE A 83 9.38 3.31 1.40
C ILE A 83 10.75 3.93 1.14
N GLN A 84 11.22 4.82 2.02
CA GLN A 84 12.53 5.45 1.85
C GLN A 84 13.65 4.41 1.93
N MET A 85 13.63 3.53 2.94
CA MET A 85 14.62 2.46 3.06
C MET A 85 14.66 1.57 1.80
N MET A 86 13.49 1.18 1.30
CA MET A 86 13.40 0.35 0.10
C MET A 86 13.88 1.08 -1.16
N LYS A 87 13.59 2.38 -1.32
CA LYS A 87 14.11 3.21 -2.42
C LYS A 87 15.63 3.32 -2.35
N ASP A 88 16.18 3.51 -1.15
CA ASP A 88 17.62 3.58 -0.93
C ASP A 88 18.30 2.24 -1.26
N TRP A 89 17.78 1.10 -0.78
CA TRP A 89 18.30 -0.22 -1.14
C TRP A 89 18.18 -0.50 -2.64
N ARG A 90 17.03 -0.17 -3.23
CA ARG A 90 16.75 -0.36 -4.65
C ARG A 90 17.74 0.39 -5.54
N SER A 91 18.12 1.60 -5.11
CA SER A 91 19.15 2.40 -5.76
C SER A 91 20.55 1.83 -5.48
N ASN A 92 20.91 1.60 -4.22
CA ASN A 92 22.27 1.23 -3.83
C ASN A 92 22.69 -0.16 -4.35
N TRP A 93 21.77 -1.12 -4.43
CA TRP A 93 22.08 -2.49 -4.85
C TRP A 93 22.00 -2.69 -6.35
N PHE A 94 21.18 -1.91 -7.04
CA PHE A 94 20.83 -2.15 -8.45
C PHE A 94 20.88 -0.90 -9.33
N ALA A 95 21.62 0.14 -8.91
CA ALA A 95 21.96 1.27 -9.76
C ALA A 95 22.64 0.74 -11.04
N GLN A 96 22.12 1.17 -12.18
CA GLN A 96 22.83 1.11 -13.47
C GLN A 96 23.47 2.46 -13.73
#